data_AF-A0A967SVC7-F1
#
_entry.id   AF-A0A967SVC7-F1
#
_cell.length_a   1.000
_cell.length_b   1.000
_cell.length_c   1.000
_cell.angle_alpha   90.00
_cell.angle_beta   90.00
_cell.angle_gamma   90.00
#
_symmetry.space_group_name_H-M   'P 1'
#
loop_
_entity.id
_entity.type
_entity.pdbx_description
1 polymer ?
#
loop_
_entity_poly.entity_id
_entity_poly.type
_entity_poly.pdbx_seq_one_letter_code
_entity_poly.pdbx_strand_id
1 'polypeptide(L)'
;VVNGRVVDPASGTDRVMTVLVRGDRIAAITEEPVRADRVIDATGLVVAPGFIDLLARIRAEDEPQRYKIKDGVTTVVSMHGGPVDI
;
A
#
# COMPACT_ATOMS: atom_id res chain seq x y z
N VAL A 1 3.72 6.06 -10.55
CA VAL A 1 4.14 6.91 -9.40
C VAL A 1 5.63 7.12 -9.52
N VAL A 2 6.09 8.36 -9.63
CA VAL A 2 7.49 8.71 -9.94
C VAL A 2 8.16 9.43 -8.77
N ASN A 3 9.49 9.42 -8.71
CA ASN A 3 10.34 10.17 -7.77
C ASN A 3 10.13 9.88 -6.27
N GLY A 4 9.33 8.88 -5.93
CA GLY A 4 9.11 8.46 -4.55
C GLY A 4 10.22 7.53 -4.06
N ARG A 5 10.52 7.59 -2.76
CA ARG A 5 11.34 6.56 -2.10
C ARG A 5 10.51 5.29 -1.96
N VAL A 6 10.78 4.30 -2.81
CA VAL A 6 10.12 3.01 -2.76
C VAL A 6 10.73 2.20 -1.62
N VAL A 7 9.88 1.78 -0.68
CA VAL A 7 10.25 0.93 0.45
C VAL A 7 9.45 -0.37 0.37
N ASP A 8 10.12 -1.47 0.01
CA ASP A 8 9.54 -2.80 -0.06
C ASP A 8 10.39 -3.80 0.75
N PRO A 9 9.93 -4.19 1.95
CA PRO A 9 10.66 -5.13 2.81
C PRO A 9 10.86 -6.51 2.20
N ALA A 10 9.96 -6.97 1.31
CA ALA A 10 10.03 -8.32 0.75
C ALA A 10 11.19 -8.46 -0.23
N SER A 11 11.45 -7.43 -1.04
CA SER A 11 12.60 -7.37 -1.94
C SER A 11 13.85 -6.70 -1.31
N GLY A 12 13.72 -6.08 -0.14
CA GLY A 12 14.77 -5.25 0.47
C GLY A 12 14.98 -3.91 -0.24
N THR A 13 14.04 -3.47 -1.09
CA THR A 13 14.14 -2.22 -1.83
C THR A 13 13.96 -1.03 -0.88
N ASP A 14 14.92 -0.11 -0.91
CA ASP A 14 14.86 1.17 -0.21
C ASP A 14 15.64 2.24 -1.00
N ARG A 15 14.96 2.87 -1.96
CA ARG A 15 15.57 3.86 -2.86
C ARG A 15 14.53 4.62 -3.67
N VAL A 16 14.93 5.76 -4.24
CA VAL A 16 14.07 6.55 -5.13
C VAL A 16 13.90 5.83 -6.47
N MET A 17 12.66 5.49 -6.82
CA MET A 17 12.33 4.76 -8.04
C MET A 17 10.93 5.15 -8.55
N THR A 18 10.58 4.63 -9.72
CA THR A 18 9.25 4.71 -10.31
C THR A 18 8.52 3.38 -10.20
N VAL A 19 7.27 3.41 -9.73
CA VAL A 19 6.35 2.27 -9.73
C VAL A 19 5.33 2.45 -10.84
N LEU A 20 5.32 1.53 -11.81
CA LEU A 20 4.36 1.46 -12.90
C LEU A 20 3.20 0.53 -12.50
N VAL A 21 1.96 0.99 -12.74
CA VAL A 21 0.74 0.24 -12.46
C VAL A 21 -0.04 0.08 -13.75
N ARG A 22 -0.54 -1.14 -14.02
CA ARG A 22 -1.43 -1.44 -15.14
C ARG A 22 -2.60 -2.27 -14.61
N GLY A 23 -3.80 -1.71 -14.65
CA GLY A 23 -4.98 -2.35 -14.06
C GLY A 23 -4.80 -2.58 -12.55
N ASP A 24 -4.89 -3.84 -12.13
CA ASP A 24 -4.78 -4.31 -10.74
C ASP A 24 -3.39 -4.84 -10.37
N ARG A 25 -2.37 -4.57 -11.20
CA ARG A 25 -1.01 -5.09 -11.01
C ARG A 25 0.05 -4.00 -11.07
N ILE A 26 1.10 -4.20 -10.29
CA ILE A 26 2.39 -3.52 -10.48
C ILE A 26 3.02 -4.12 -11.74
N ALA A 27 3.21 -3.30 -12.77
CA ALA A 27 3.76 -3.73 -14.05
C ALA A 27 5.30 -3.74 -14.02
N ALA A 28 5.91 -2.77 -13.32
CA ALA A 28 7.35 -2.69 -13.14
C ALA A 28 7.70 -1.73 -11.99
N ILE A 29 8.91 -1.90 -11.44
CA ILE A 29 9.58 -0.95 -10.55
C ILE A 29 10.93 -0.65 -11.19
N THR A 30 11.22 0.60 -11.50
CA THR A 30 12.40 0.98 -12.31
C THR A 30 12.93 2.37 -11.97
N GLU A 31 14.21 2.59 -12.24
CA GLU A 31 14.86 3.91 -12.19
C GLU A 31 14.83 4.63 -13.55
N GLU A 32 14.41 3.93 -14.62
CA GLU A 32 14.38 4.47 -15.97
C GLU A 32 13.22 5.46 -16.19
N PRO A 33 13.37 6.42 -17.11
CA PRO A 33 12.25 7.27 -17.55
C PRO A 33 11.12 6.46 -18.17
N VAL A 34 9.88 6.74 -17.78
CA VAL A 34 8.69 6.04 -18.28
C VAL A 34 7.65 7.00 -18.85
N ARG A 35 6.78 6.49 -19.70
CA ARG A 35 5.54 7.16 -20.12
C ARG A 35 4.35 6.40 -19.58
N ALA A 36 3.35 7.13 -19.09
CA ALA A 36 2.10 6.58 -18.56
C ALA A 36 0.96 7.57 -18.81
N ASP A 37 -0.27 7.06 -18.92
CA ASP A 37 -1.48 7.88 -19.14
C ASP A 37 -1.75 8.83 -17.96
N ARG A 38 -1.32 8.43 -16.76
CA ARG A 38 -1.40 9.23 -15.54
C ARG A 38 -0.09 9.14 -14.77
N VAL A 39 0.44 10.30 -14.41
CA VAL A 39 1.64 10.43 -13.57
C VAL A 39 1.24 11.02 -12.22
N ILE A 40 1.77 10.42 -11.16
CA ILE A 40 1.68 10.92 -9.78
C ILE A 40 3.12 11.14 -9.34
N ASP A 41 3.49 12.38 -9.05
CA ASP A 41 4.79 12.75 -8.51
C ASP A 41 4.78 12.60 -6.99
N ALA A 42 5.67 11.75 -6.48
CA ALA A 42 5.83 11.43 -5.07
C ALA A 42 7.17 11.95 -4.51
N THR A 43 7.74 13.00 -5.11
CA THR A 43 8.97 13.64 -4.64
C THR A 43 8.86 13.99 -3.14
N GLY A 44 9.84 13.55 -2.35
CA GLY A 44 9.87 13.77 -0.90
C GLY A 44 8.92 12.86 -0.10
N LEU A 45 8.21 11.94 -0.76
CA LEU A 45 7.30 10.99 -0.15
C LEU A 45 7.81 9.54 -0.26
N VAL A 46 7.19 8.67 0.52
CA VAL A 46 7.44 7.22 0.48
C VAL A 46 6.34 6.54 -0.34
N VAL A 47 6.74 5.54 -1.14
CA VAL A 47 5.84 4.60 -1.81
C VAL A 47 6.06 3.23 -1.20
N ALA A 48 5.04 2.69 -0.54
CA ALA A 48 5.10 1.40 0.14
C ALA A 48 3.96 0.49 -0.34
N PRO A 49 4.05 -0.83 -0.13
CA PRO A 49 2.90 -1.71 -0.21
C PRO A 49 1.75 -1.19 0.67
N GLY A 50 0.51 -1.43 0.23
CA GLY A 50 -0.65 -1.13 1.06
C GLY A 50 -0.60 -1.93 2.37
N PHE A 51 -0.94 -1.30 3.49
CA PHE A 51 -0.82 -1.95 4.79
C PHE A 51 -1.91 -3.02 4.97
N ILE A 52 -1.56 -4.06 5.73
CA ILE A 52 -2.42 -5.18 6.09
C ILE A 52 -2.70 -5.09 7.59
N ASP A 53 -3.95 -4.86 7.95
CA ASP A 53 -4.39 -4.84 9.35
C ASP A 53 -4.99 -6.19 9.74
N LEU A 54 -4.28 -6.93 10.59
CA LEU A 54 -4.67 -8.27 11.04
C LEU A 54 -5.64 -8.26 12.22
N LEU A 55 -5.70 -7.17 12.98
CA LEU A 55 -6.38 -7.11 14.29
C LEU A 55 -7.60 -6.20 14.30
N ALA A 56 -8.04 -5.72 13.13
CA ALA A 56 -9.30 -5.00 13.04
C ALA A 56 -10.51 -5.94 13.21
N ARG A 57 -11.65 -5.34 13.53
CA ARG A 57 -12.97 -5.97 13.42
C ARG A 57 -13.61 -5.50 12.13
N ILE A 58 -14.04 -6.42 11.26
CA ILE A 58 -14.83 -6.06 10.09
C ILE A 58 -16.22 -5.64 10.56
N ARG A 59 -16.64 -4.47 10.10
CA ARG A 59 -17.91 -3.82 10.41
C ARG A 59 -18.69 -3.66 9.10
N ALA A 60 -20.01 -3.78 9.18
CA ALA A 60 -20.86 -3.64 7.99
C ALA A 60 -21.02 -2.17 7.58
N GLU A 61 -20.73 -1.25 8.48
CA GLU A 61 -20.77 0.18 8.22
C GLU A 61 -19.54 0.66 7.43
N ASP A 62 -19.76 1.60 6.52
CA ASP A 62 -18.70 2.16 5.66
C ASP A 62 -17.72 3.06 6.42
N GLU A 63 -18.19 3.77 7.44
CA GLU A 63 -17.44 4.82 8.12
C GLU A 63 -16.13 4.33 8.76
N PRO A 64 -16.10 3.18 9.48
CA PRO A 64 -14.87 2.57 9.95
C PRO A 64 -13.84 2.26 8.86
N GLN A 65 -14.29 1.83 7.67
CA GLN A 65 -13.40 1.52 6.56
C GLN A 65 -12.72 2.76 5.99
N ARG A 66 -13.39 3.93 6.04
CA ARG A 66 -12.81 5.19 5.57
C ARG A 66 -11.60 5.62 6.40
N TYR A 67 -11.56 5.33 7.70
CA TYR A 67 -10.38 5.61 8.52
C TYR A 67 -9.21 4.69 8.16
N LYS A 68 -9.48 3.40 7.94
CA LYS A 68 -8.46 2.43 7.50
C LYS A 68 -7.77 2.87 6.21
N ILE A 69 -8.54 3.34 5.22
CA ILE A 69 -7.99 3.84 3.96
C ILE A 69 -7.11 5.08 4.20
N LYS A 70 -7.51 5.99 5.09
CA LYS A 70 -6.72 7.20 5.43
C LYS A 70 -5.39 6.87 6.12
N ASP A 71 -5.34 5.75 6.84
CA ASP A 71 -4.11 5.24 7.46
C ASP A 71 -3.24 4.41 6.49
N GLY A 72 -3.67 4.25 5.23
CA GLY A 72 -2.94 3.48 4.21
C GLY A 72 -3.21 1.97 4.24
N VAL A 73 -4.21 1.52 5.00
CA VAL A 73 -4.63 0.11 5.03
C VAL A 73 -5.43 -0.22 3.77
N THR A 74 -5.03 -1.32 3.12
CA THR A 74 -5.67 -1.82 1.89
C THR A 74 -6.30 -3.20 2.07
N THR A 75 -5.89 -3.93 3.11
CA THR A 75 -6.40 -5.26 3.43
C THR A 75 -6.66 -5.35 4.92
N VAL A 76 -7.81 -5.93 5.29
CA VAL A 76 -8.17 -6.23 6.68
C VAL A 76 -8.40 -7.72 6.83
N VAL A 77 -7.86 -8.29 7.90
CA VAL A 77 -8.21 -9.63 8.37
C VAL A 77 -8.85 -9.50 9.75
N SER A 78 -10.01 -10.13 9.96
CA SER A 78 -10.81 -9.93 11.19
C SER A 78 -10.37 -10.85 12.32
N MET A 79 -9.14 -10.74 12.82
CA MET A 79 -8.64 -11.62 13.90
C MET A 79 -8.88 -11.07 15.32
N HIS A 80 -9.64 -9.98 15.47
CA HIS A 80 -9.92 -9.42 16.79
C HIS A 80 -10.94 -10.24 17.59
N GLY A 81 -10.59 -10.65 18.80
CA GLY A 81 -11.50 -11.31 19.75
C GLY A 81 -11.56 -12.84 19.66
N GLY A 82 -10.42 -13.49 19.40
CA GLY A 82 -10.30 -14.95 19.57
C GLY A 82 -10.56 -15.39 21.02
N PRO A 83 -10.87 -16.68 21.25
CA PRO A 83 -11.10 -17.22 22.59
C PRO A 83 -9.89 -16.95 23.49
N VAL A 84 -10.15 -16.62 24.75
CA VAL A 84 -9.11 -16.32 25.76
C VAL A 84 -8.51 -17.59 26.38
N ASP A 85 -8.96 -18.77 25.94
CA ASP A 85 -8.51 -20.04 26.48
C ASP A 85 -7.27 -20.55 25.73
N ILE A 86 -6.15 -20.52 26.45
CA ILE A 86 -4.88 -21.21 26.18
C ILE A 86 -4.74 -22.39 27.13
#